data_AF-Q9AVY5-F1
#
_entry.id   AF-Q9AVY5-F1
#
_cell.length_a   1.000
_cell.length_b   1.000
_cell.length_c   1.000
_cell.angle_alpha   90.00
_cell.angle_beta   90.00
_cell.angle_gamma   90.00
#
_symmetry.space_group_name_H-M   'P 1'
#
loop_
_entity.id
_entity.type
_entity.pdbx_description
1 polymer ?
#
loop_
_entity_poly.entity_id
_entity_poly.type
_entity_poly.pdbx_seq_one_letter_code
_entity_poly.pdbx_strand_id
1 'polypeptide(L)' 'MKFIDYYRLRGGALDSVSMNIARKKLCEKLVCRKCYARMHIKAHNCRKKKCGHSNKLRLKKKIK' A
#
# COMPACT_ATOMS: atom_id res chain seq x y z
N MET A 1 -20.74 -9.21 -5.67
CA MET A 1 -19.85 -8.88 -6.81
C MET A 1 -20.08 -7.42 -7.14
N LYS A 2 -19.01 -6.61 -7.15
CA LYS A 2 -18.94 -5.22 -7.67
C LYS A 2 -19.84 -4.17 -7.02
N PHE A 3 -19.30 -3.38 -6.07
CA PHE A 3 -19.51 -1.92 -5.97
C PHE A 3 -18.39 -1.35 -5.09
N ILE A 4 -17.13 -1.55 -5.53
CA ILE A 4 -16.11 -0.54 -5.24
C ILE A 4 -16.35 0.47 -6.33
N ASP A 5 -17.20 1.46 -6.05
CA ASP A 5 -17.31 2.65 -6.88
C ASP A 5 -15.95 3.33 -6.84
N TYR A 6 -15.14 2.94 -7.82
CA TYR A 6 -14.07 3.74 -8.33
C TYR A 6 -14.76 5.05 -8.70
N TYR A 7 -14.69 6.05 -7.83
CA TYR A 7 -14.70 7.43 -8.27
C TYR A 7 -13.64 7.46 -9.38
N ARG A 8 -14.08 7.30 -10.64
CA ARG A 8 -13.30 7.63 -11.82
C ARG A 8 -12.96 9.08 -11.56
N LEU A 9 -11.70 9.32 -11.21
CA LEU A 9 -11.16 10.66 -11.06
C LEU A 9 -11.45 11.36 -12.38
N ARG A 10 -12.55 12.13 -12.44
CA ARG A 10 -12.78 13.08 -13.51
C ARG A 10 -11.62 14.06 -13.37
N GLY A 11 -10.79 14.15 -14.40
CA GLY A 11 -9.51 14.84 -14.35
C GLY A 11 -9.58 16.18 -13.60
N GLY A 12 -8.60 16.41 -12.73
CA GLY A 12 -8.47 17.56 -11.84
C GLY A 12 -7.37 17.31 -10.80
N ALA A 13 -6.77 18.38 -10.27
CA ALA A 13 -5.85 18.27 -9.15
C ALA A 13 -6.63 17.81 -7.90
N LEU A 14 -6.13 16.78 -7.22
CA LEU A 14 -6.72 16.31 -5.97
C LEU A 14 -6.54 17.34 -4.86
N ASP A 15 -7.56 17.53 -4.04
CA ASP A 15 -7.44 18.29 -2.81
C ASP A 15 -6.47 17.62 -1.82
N SER A 16 -5.92 18.41 -0.90
CA SER A 16 -4.88 17.95 0.04
C SER A 16 -5.34 16.78 0.93
N VAL A 17 -6.61 16.75 1.31
CA VAL A 17 -7.19 15.69 2.16
C VAL A 17 -7.31 14.39 1.37
N SER A 18 -7.87 14.44 0.17
CA SER A 18 -7.98 13.28 -0.72
C SER A 18 -6.61 12.72 -1.12
N MET A 19 -5.62 13.58 -1.36
CA MET A 19 -4.24 13.14 -1.62
C MET A 19 -3.66 12.37 -0.44
N ASN A 20 -3.85 12.84 0.79
CA ASN A 20 -3.37 12.16 2.00
C ASN A 20 -4.04 10.79 2.19
N ILE A 21 -5.35 10.70 1.95
CA ILE A 21 -6.10 9.44 2.02
C ILE A 21 -5.57 8.45 0.97
N ALA A 22 -5.36 8.91 -0.26
CA ALA A 22 -4.82 8.08 -1.34
C ALA A 22 -3.40 7.60 -1.01
N ARG A 23 -2.53 8.49 -0.51
CA ARG A 23 -1.15 8.19 -0.13
C ARG A 23 -1.08 7.14 0.98
N LYS A 24 -1.92 7.26 2.01
CA LYS A 24 -2.03 6.28 3.11
C LYS A 24 -2.51 4.90 2.63
N LYS A 25 -3.45 4.87 1.68
CA LYS A 25 -3.99 3.60 1.14
C LYS A 25 -3.03 2.92 0.16
N LEU A 26 -2.32 3.67 -0.68
CA LEU A 26 -1.59 3.13 -1.83
C LEU A 26 -0.06 3.15 -1.71
N CYS A 27 0.49 4.21 -1.10
CA CYS A 27 1.93 4.49 -1.08
C CYS A 27 2.58 4.08 0.25
N GLU A 28 1.95 4.40 1.38
CA GLU A 28 2.47 4.13 2.73
C GLU A 28 2.24 2.68 3.13
N LYS A 29 2.98 1.78 2.48
CA LYS A 29 2.94 0.34 2.72
C LYS A 29 4.35 -0.21 2.85
N LEU A 30 4.46 -1.28 3.63
CA LEU A 30 5.65 -2.12 3.62
C LEU A 30 5.52 -3.18 2.54
N VAL A 31 6.66 -3.61 2.01
CA VAL A 31 6.79 -4.68 1.03
C VAL A 31 7.79 -5.68 1.58
N CYS A 32 7.43 -6.96 1.58
CA CYS A 32 8.37 -8.02 1.96
C CYS A 32 9.42 -8.21 0.87
N ARG A 33 10.70 -8.33 1.25
CA ARG A 33 11.81 -8.54 0.30
C ARG A 33 11.79 -9.93 -0.36
N LYS A 34 11.21 -10.93 0.30
CA LYS A 34 11.13 -12.31 -0.22
C LYS A 34 9.92 -12.54 -1.12
N CYS A 35 8.73 -12.16 -0.64
CA CYS A 35 7.48 -12.49 -1.33
C CYS A 35 6.82 -11.31 -2.05
N TYR A 36 7.39 -10.10 -1.95
CA TYR A 36 6.85 -8.87 -2.53
C TYR A 36 5.41 -8.53 -2.10
N ALA A 37 4.91 -9.16 -1.04
CA ALA A 37 3.57 -8.89 -0.52
C ALA A 37 3.51 -7.47 0.07
N ARG A 38 2.42 -6.76 -0.25
CA ARG A 38 2.07 -5.47 0.38
C ARG A 38 1.53 -5.69 1.78
N MET A 39 2.00 -4.88 2.72
CA MET A 39 1.70 -4.96 4.15
C MET A 39 1.43 -3.59 4.77
N HIS A 40 0.81 -3.60 5.94
CA HIS A 40 0.59 -2.40 6.74
C HIS A 40 1.92 -1.81 7.25
N ILE A 41 1.97 -0.49 7.46
CA ILE A 41 3.20 0.23 7.85
C ILE A 41 3.70 -0.18 9.24
N LYS A 42 2.79 -0.56 10.15
CA LYS A 42 3.12 -1.02 11.51
C LYS A 42 3.40 -2.52 11.61
N ALA A 43 3.51 -3.24 10.49
CA ALA A 43 3.77 -4.67 10.52
C ALA A 43 5.26 -4.94 10.70
N HIS A 44 5.61 -5.81 11.64
CA HIS A 44 6.99 -6.26 11.85
C HIS A 44 7.32 -7.53 11.02
N ASN A 45 6.36 -8.43 10.90
CA ASN A 45 6.55 -9.75 10.27
C ASN A 45 5.69 -9.88 9.01
N CYS A 46 6.12 -10.70 8.06
CA CYS A 46 5.32 -10.92 6.86
C CYS A 46 4.08 -11.80 7.13
N ARG A 47 2.90 -11.42 6.62
CA ARG A 47 1.67 -12.23 6.78
C ARG A 47 1.64 -13.52 5.95
N LYS A 48 2.58 -13.72 5.03
CA LYS A 48 2.54 -14.83 4.06
C LYS A 48 3.37 -16.02 4.57
N LYS A 49 2.75 -17.20 4.64
CA LYS A 49 3.41 -18.47 5.01
C LYS A 49 4.55 -18.83 4.05
N LYS A 50 4.39 -18.55 2.75
CA LYS A 50 5.41 -18.87 1.72
C LYS A 50 6.79 -18.22 1.92
N CYS A 51 6.89 -17.12 2.67
CA CYS A 51 8.18 -16.52 3.02
C CYS A 51 8.63 -16.82 4.45
N GLY A 52 7.98 -17.77 5.13
CA GLY A 52 8.24 -18.15 6.52
C GLY A 52 8.04 -17.00 7.50
N HIS A 53 7.03 -16.16 7.29
CA HIS A 53 6.77 -14.98 8.12
C HIS A 53 7.96 -14.03 8.31
N SER A 54 8.87 -13.98 7.32
CA SER A 54 10.11 -13.20 7.39
C SER A 54 9.91 -11.73 7.78
N ASN A 55 10.84 -11.23 8.61
CA ASN A 55 10.86 -9.85 9.10
C ASN A 55 11.69 -8.93 8.19
N LYS A 56 12.12 -9.44 7.02
CA LYS A 56 12.84 -8.68 5.98
C LYS A 56 11.85 -7.83 5.17
N LEU A 57 11.34 -6.76 5.79
CA LEU A 57 10.43 -5.80 5.17
C LEU A 57 11.20 -4.56 4.68
N ARG A 58 10.62 -3.84 3.72
CA ARG A 58 11.11 -2.53 3.25
C ARG A 58 9.95 -1.59 2.98
N LEU A 59 10.20 -0.28 3.04
CA LEU A 59 9.21 0.70 2.58
C LEU A 59 8.98 0.57 1.06
N LYS A 60 7.73 0.74 0.63
CA LYS A 60 7.40 0.91 -0.79
C LYS A 60 8.08 2.20 -1.28
N LYS A 61 8.64 2.14 -2.49
CA LYS A 61 9.28 3.31 -3.11
C LYS A 61 8.23 4.41 -3.28
N LYS A 62 8.59 5.64 -2.90
CA LYS A 62 7.75 6.82 -3.11
C LYS A 62 7.84 7.22 -4.59
N ILE A 63 6.73 7.69 -5.13
CA ILE A 63 6.67 8.32 -6.45
C ILE A 63 7.31 9.70 -6.27
N LYS A 64 8.25 10.05 -7.15
CA LYS A 64 8.87 11.37 -7.20
C LYS A 64 7.95 12.32 -7.94
#